data_AF-A0A9Y4NW40-F1
#
_entry.id   AF-A0A9Y4NW40-F1
#
_cell.length_a   1.000
_cell.length_b   1.000
_cell.length_c   1.000
_cell.angle_alpha   90.00
_cell.angle_beta   90.00
_cell.angle_gamma   90.00
#
_symmetry.space_group_name_H-M   'P 1'
#
loop_
_entity.id
_entity.type
_entity.pdbx_description
1 polymer ?
#
loop_
_entity_poly.entity_id
_entity_poly.type
_entity_poly.pdbx_seq_one_letter_code
_entity_poly.pdbx_strand_id
1 'polypeptide(L)'
;MISLQSEKCMMGNLIFYDKDLRESGIDVSEASVCSGVFTEIFKAERGRKEKHKMFSFIHLSVQEFLAALHVHQTFIKSGINLLEKEQTTFWWWFKLFGGKPDPIVFYQRAVDEALQSPNGHLDLFLRFLLGLSLPANQNLLRGLLTHTGSSSQTNQKTVEYIKKKISVNVSAERSINLFHCLNELKDVSLVEEIQQSLRSGRLSTDELSPAQWSALIFILLSSGEDLNVLDLKKYSASEEVLLRLLPVVKASNKVLLSGCNLSERSCEALSSVLSSQSSSVTELD
;
A
#
# COMPACT_ATOMS: atom_id res chain seq x y z
N MET A 1 0.59 24.81 2.96
CA MET A 1 1.42 23.65 3.37
C MET A 1 0.98 22.35 2.71
N ILE A 2 -0.23 21.88 3.02
CA ILE A 2 -0.72 20.57 2.59
C ILE A 2 -0.93 20.48 1.05
N SER A 3 -1.27 21.58 0.37
CA SER A 3 -1.42 21.65 -1.09
C SER A 3 -0.11 21.50 -1.88
N LEU A 4 0.96 22.20 -1.48
CA LEU A 4 2.28 22.02 -2.09
C LEU A 4 2.85 20.62 -1.81
N GLN A 5 2.54 20.05 -0.64
CA GLN A 5 2.93 18.69 -0.29
C GLN A 5 2.31 17.65 -1.22
N SER A 6 1.02 17.76 -1.54
CA SER A 6 0.39 16.83 -2.48
C SER A 6 0.96 16.93 -3.88
N GLU A 7 1.21 18.15 -4.37
CA GLU A 7 1.74 18.36 -5.72
C GLU A 7 3.19 17.86 -5.83
N LYS A 8 4.03 18.16 -4.82
CA LYS A 8 5.43 17.69 -4.78
C LYS A 8 5.53 16.18 -4.51
N CYS A 9 4.62 15.59 -3.73
CA CYS A 9 4.53 14.14 -3.53
C CYS A 9 4.16 13.42 -4.84
N MET A 10 3.16 13.92 -5.58
CA MET A 10 2.82 13.40 -6.91
C MET A 10 3.97 13.57 -7.92
N MET A 11 4.87 14.53 -7.69
CA MET A 11 6.03 14.80 -8.53
C MET A 11 7.32 14.12 -8.03
N GLY A 12 7.29 13.38 -6.91
CA GLY A 12 8.46 12.69 -6.34
C GLY A 12 9.53 13.61 -5.72
N ASN A 13 9.20 14.85 -5.39
CA ASN A 13 10.15 15.83 -4.85
C ASN A 13 10.27 15.74 -3.31
N LEU A 14 11.50 15.61 -2.81
CA LEU A 14 11.82 15.46 -1.37
C LEU A 14 12.39 16.72 -0.71
N ILE A 15 12.74 17.73 -1.51
CA ILE A 15 13.43 18.94 -1.04
C ILE A 15 12.59 20.17 -1.37
N PHE A 16 12.46 21.06 -0.39
CA PHE A 16 11.71 22.31 -0.46
C PHE A 16 12.65 23.49 -0.21
N TYR A 17 12.54 24.53 -1.02
CA TYR A 17 13.24 25.78 -0.81
C TYR A 17 12.37 26.75 0.01
N ASP A 18 12.99 27.71 0.68
CA ASP A 18 12.29 28.82 1.39
C ASP A 18 11.18 29.45 0.52
N LYS A 19 11.43 29.62 -0.79
CA LYS A 19 10.44 30.13 -1.75
C LYS A 19 9.23 29.21 -1.89
N ASP A 20 9.42 27.90 -2.02
CA ASP A 20 8.33 26.93 -2.13
C ASP A 20 7.42 26.99 -0.89
N LEU A 21 8.02 27.09 0.30
CA LEU A 21 7.29 27.16 1.57
C LEU A 21 6.49 28.46 1.70
N ARG A 22 7.09 29.60 1.34
CA ARG A 22 6.41 30.91 1.35
C ARG A 22 5.25 30.98 0.38
N GLU A 23 5.43 30.46 -0.84
CA GLU A 23 4.36 30.36 -1.85
C GLU A 23 3.21 29.47 -1.36
N SER A 24 3.50 28.56 -0.44
CA SER A 24 2.52 27.67 0.21
C SER A 24 1.91 28.22 1.49
N GLY A 25 2.19 29.49 1.81
CA GLY A 25 1.70 30.19 3.00
C GLY A 25 2.31 29.70 4.32
N ILE A 26 3.49 29.07 4.29
CA ILE A 26 4.20 28.64 5.49
C ILE A 26 5.22 29.71 5.85
N ASP A 27 5.18 30.22 7.08
CA ASP A 27 6.30 30.98 7.59
C ASP A 27 7.47 30.04 7.89
N VAL A 28 8.60 30.33 7.26
CA VAL A 28 9.83 29.57 7.41
C VAL A 28 10.36 29.63 8.85
N SER A 29 9.96 30.65 9.62
CA SER A 29 10.21 30.68 11.07
C SER A 29 9.44 29.58 11.81
N GLU A 30 8.17 29.34 11.48
CA GLU A 30 7.34 28.26 12.04
C GLU A 30 7.78 26.87 11.59
N ALA A 31 8.22 26.74 10.33
CA ALA A 31 8.76 25.47 9.80
C ALA A 31 9.99 24.99 10.58
N SER A 32 10.82 25.92 11.08
CA SER A 32 11.97 25.60 11.94
C SER A 32 11.58 25.18 13.37
N VAL A 33 10.39 25.60 13.84
CA VAL A 33 9.83 25.23 15.16
C VAL A 33 9.19 23.84 15.11
N CYS A 34 8.67 23.42 13.95
CA CYS A 34 8.15 22.07 13.70
C CYS A 34 9.26 21.01 13.46
N SER A 35 10.32 21.05 14.27
CA SER A 35 11.52 20.19 14.21
C SER A 35 11.23 18.69 14.33
N GLY A 36 10.00 18.27 14.65
CA GLY A 36 9.57 16.87 14.69
C GLY A 36 8.93 16.36 13.38
N VAL A 37 8.69 17.23 12.40
CA VAL A 37 8.10 16.88 11.09
C VAL A 37 8.97 17.37 9.93
N PHE A 38 9.58 18.55 10.09
CA PHE A 38 10.48 19.17 9.12
C PHE A 38 11.90 19.25 9.67
N THR A 39 12.88 19.08 8.80
CA THR A 39 14.29 19.34 9.09
C THR A 39 14.88 20.31 8.08
N GLU A 40 15.66 21.28 8.56
CA GLU A 40 16.50 22.13 7.71
C GLU A 40 17.75 21.31 7.34
N ILE A 41 17.96 21.03 6.05
CA ILE A 41 19.04 20.12 5.59
C ILE A 41 20.35 20.89 5.36
N PHE A 42 20.28 22.17 4.97
CA PHE A 42 21.48 22.93 4.62
C PHE A 42 21.37 24.41 5.03
N LYS A 43 22.41 24.87 5.74
CA LYS A 43 22.69 26.27 6.04
C LYS A 43 24.05 26.60 5.42
N ALA A 44 24.06 27.28 4.27
CA ALA A 44 25.30 27.60 3.56
C ALA A 44 26.36 28.22 4.51
N GLU A 45 27.54 27.59 4.59
CA GLU A 45 28.69 28.17 5.27
C GLU A 45 29.27 29.35 4.46
N ARG A 46 29.79 30.31 5.23
CA ARG A 46 30.37 31.61 4.90
C ARG A 46 30.83 31.80 3.43
N GLY A 47 30.20 32.75 2.72
CA GLY A 47 30.89 33.38 1.58
C GLY A 47 30.06 34.23 0.61
N ARG A 48 28.79 33.91 0.32
CA ARG A 48 27.97 34.67 -0.64
C ARG A 48 26.54 34.88 -0.15
N LYS A 49 26.01 36.08 -0.42
CA LYS A 49 24.79 36.67 0.15
C LYS A 49 23.48 36.10 -0.44
N GLU A 50 23.34 34.79 -0.60
CA GLU A 50 22.03 34.17 -0.89
C GLU A 50 21.85 32.91 -0.04
N LYS A 51 21.16 33.05 1.09
CA LYS A 51 20.85 31.97 2.04
C LYS A 51 19.57 31.27 1.59
N HIS A 52 19.65 30.38 0.61
CA HIS A 52 18.52 29.49 0.32
C HIS A 52 18.51 28.37 1.36
N LYS A 53 17.64 28.50 2.37
CA LYS A 53 17.35 27.40 3.29
C LYS A 53 16.62 26.30 2.54
N MET A 54 17.08 25.07 2.77
CA MET A 54 16.47 23.86 2.21
C MET A 54 15.85 23.06 3.34
N PHE A 55 14.67 22.52 3.07
CA PHE A 55 13.88 21.75 4.02
C PHE A 55 13.50 20.40 3.43
N SER A 56 13.41 19.38 4.27
CA SER A 56 12.73 18.13 3.95
C SER A 56 11.89 17.69 5.13
N PHE A 57 11.03 16.72 4.88
CA PHE A 57 10.45 15.95 5.97
C PHE A 57 11.52 15.08 6.63
N ILE A 58 11.29 14.79 7.91
CA ILE A 58 12.12 13.84 8.67
C ILE A 58 11.97 12.43 8.12
N HIS A 59 10.75 12.07 7.67
CA HIS A 59 10.48 10.76 7.11
C HIS A 59 9.48 10.84 5.95
N LEU A 60 9.73 10.05 4.89
CA LEU A 60 8.92 10.02 3.68
C LEU A 60 7.46 9.63 3.96
N SER A 61 7.23 8.71 4.91
CA SER A 61 5.86 8.33 5.29
C SER A 61 5.02 9.50 5.80
N VAL A 62 5.65 10.48 6.47
CA VAL A 62 4.92 11.66 6.96
C VAL A 62 4.54 12.57 5.79
N GLN A 63 5.45 12.74 4.83
CA GLN A 63 5.17 13.49 3.60
C GLN A 63 4.00 12.86 2.83
N GLU A 64 4.06 11.55 2.60
CA GLU A 64 3.05 10.83 1.82
C GLU A 64 1.71 10.74 2.54
N PHE A 65 1.70 10.59 3.86
CA PHE A 65 0.49 10.66 4.68
C PHE A 65 -0.20 12.03 4.55
N LEU A 66 0.56 13.13 4.68
CA LEU A 66 0.00 14.47 4.57
C LEU A 66 -0.50 14.77 3.16
N ALA A 67 0.19 14.28 2.13
CA ALA A 67 -0.27 14.34 0.75
C ALA A 67 -1.59 13.58 0.57
N ALA A 68 -1.69 12.34 1.07
CA ALA A 68 -2.90 11.53 1.00
C ALA A 68 -4.07 12.22 1.73
N LEU A 69 -3.80 12.78 2.91
CA LEU A 69 -4.76 13.56 3.68
C LEU A 69 -5.27 14.77 2.89
N HIS A 70 -4.38 15.50 2.22
CA HIS A 70 -4.77 16.61 1.36
C HIS A 70 -5.73 16.18 0.26
N VAL A 71 -5.32 15.17 -0.49
CA VAL A 71 -5.98 14.73 -1.71
C VAL A 71 -7.36 14.20 -1.35
N HIS A 72 -7.46 13.41 -0.27
CA HIS A 72 -8.72 12.98 0.30
C HIS A 72 -9.61 14.16 0.72
N GLN A 73 -9.09 15.09 1.51
CA GLN A 73 -9.88 16.20 2.05
C GLN A 73 -10.38 17.15 0.95
N THR A 74 -9.54 17.44 -0.04
CA THR A 74 -9.89 18.27 -1.20
C THR A 74 -10.99 17.61 -2.03
N PHE A 75 -10.84 16.32 -2.33
CA PHE A 75 -11.88 15.58 -3.05
C PHE A 75 -13.21 15.58 -2.28
N ILE A 76 -13.17 15.30 -0.97
CA ILE A 76 -14.38 15.24 -0.14
C ILE A 76 -15.07 16.60 0.00
N LYS A 77 -14.32 17.70 0.15
CA LYS A 77 -14.89 19.04 0.38
C LYS A 77 -15.35 19.73 -0.90
N SER A 78 -14.56 19.63 -1.97
CA SER A 78 -14.79 20.40 -3.20
C SER A 78 -15.03 19.53 -4.44
N GLY A 79 -14.93 18.20 -4.32
CA GLY A 79 -15.11 17.29 -5.44
C GLY A 79 -13.97 17.32 -6.47
N ILE A 80 -12.86 17.99 -6.14
CA ILE A 80 -11.74 18.17 -7.05
C ILE A 80 -10.82 16.95 -6.93
N ASN A 81 -10.60 16.24 -8.03
CA ASN A 81 -9.64 15.14 -8.09
C ASN A 81 -8.25 15.68 -8.44
N LEU A 82 -7.39 15.81 -7.44
CA LEU A 82 -6.02 16.31 -7.64
C LEU A 82 -5.10 15.34 -8.40
N LEU A 83 -5.51 14.08 -8.56
CA LEU A 83 -4.76 13.06 -9.31
C LEU A 83 -5.00 13.15 -10.82
N GLU A 84 -5.94 13.98 -11.26
CA GLU A 84 -6.28 14.15 -12.67
C GLU A 84 -5.43 15.26 -13.31
N LYS A 85 -4.71 14.92 -14.38
CA LYS A 85 -3.80 15.85 -15.09
C LYS A 85 -4.55 16.96 -15.85
N GLU A 86 -5.81 16.74 -16.23
CA GLU A 86 -6.64 17.70 -16.97
C GLU A 86 -7.91 18.03 -16.17
N GLN A 87 -7.84 19.05 -15.30
CA GLN A 87 -8.93 19.34 -14.34
C GLN A 87 -10.10 20.18 -14.89
N THR A 88 -10.19 20.47 -16.18
CA THR A 88 -10.97 21.65 -16.61
C THR A 88 -12.32 21.39 -17.27
N THR A 89 -12.56 20.25 -17.92
CA THR A 89 -13.83 19.99 -18.62
C THR A 89 -14.80 19.15 -17.79
N PHE A 90 -14.32 18.08 -17.16
CA PHE A 90 -15.17 17.12 -16.44
C PHE A 90 -15.71 17.70 -15.13
N TRP A 91 -14.86 18.34 -14.31
CA TRP A 91 -15.28 19.00 -13.07
C TRP A 91 -16.26 20.16 -13.30
N TRP A 92 -16.02 20.98 -14.34
CA TRP A 92 -16.93 22.07 -14.72
C TRP A 92 -18.33 21.53 -15.05
N TRP A 93 -18.40 20.38 -15.72
CA TRP A 93 -19.66 19.71 -16.03
C TRP A 93 -20.41 19.30 -14.75
N PHE A 94 -19.76 18.64 -13.79
CA PHE A 94 -20.41 18.28 -12.51
C PHE A 94 -20.93 19.50 -11.75
N LYS A 95 -20.16 20.58 -11.73
CA LYS A 95 -20.55 21.83 -11.10
C LYS A 95 -21.76 22.49 -11.79
N LEU A 96 -21.83 22.44 -13.11
CA LEU A 96 -22.91 23.03 -13.91
C LEU A 96 -24.22 22.24 -13.79
N PHE A 97 -24.14 20.91 -13.68
CA PHE A 97 -25.30 20.01 -13.64
C PHE A 97 -25.64 19.48 -12.23
N GLY A 98 -24.99 19.99 -11.18
CA GLY A 98 -25.27 19.62 -9.78
C GLY A 98 -24.92 18.17 -9.40
N GLY A 99 -24.15 17.47 -10.23
CA GLY A 99 -23.71 16.11 -9.95
C GLY A 99 -22.57 16.10 -8.94
N LYS A 100 -22.61 15.19 -7.97
CA LYS A 100 -21.47 14.95 -7.07
C LYS A 100 -20.48 13.99 -7.76
N PRO A 101 -19.17 14.25 -7.71
CA PRO A 101 -18.19 13.32 -8.25
C PRO A 101 -18.21 12.00 -7.48
N ASP A 102 -18.04 10.89 -8.19
CA ASP A 102 -18.14 9.55 -7.64
C ASP A 102 -16.87 9.17 -6.87
N PRO A 103 -16.95 8.92 -5.54
CA PRO A 103 -15.82 8.48 -4.75
C PRO A 103 -15.19 7.17 -5.24
N ILE A 104 -15.97 6.28 -5.87
CA ILE A 104 -15.46 5.02 -6.42
C ILE A 104 -14.47 5.31 -7.53
N VAL A 105 -14.83 6.18 -8.48
CA VAL A 105 -13.97 6.57 -9.61
C VAL A 105 -12.69 7.23 -9.10
N PHE A 106 -12.79 8.05 -8.05
CA PHE A 106 -11.64 8.70 -7.42
C PHE A 106 -10.63 7.69 -6.85
N TYR A 107 -11.07 6.72 -6.05
CA TYR A 107 -10.16 5.72 -5.48
C TYR A 107 -9.61 4.76 -6.55
N GLN A 108 -10.43 4.36 -7.53
CA GLN A 108 -9.96 3.56 -8.67
C GLN A 108 -8.88 4.30 -9.46
N ARG A 109 -9.03 5.61 -9.66
CA ARG A 109 -8.00 6.42 -10.31
C ARG A 109 -6.71 6.46 -9.50
N ALA A 110 -6.79 6.59 -8.18
CA ALA A 110 -5.61 6.55 -7.33
C ALA A 110 -4.85 5.21 -7.43
N VAL A 111 -5.58 4.09 -7.51
CA VAL A 111 -5.00 2.77 -7.76
C VAL A 111 -4.26 2.75 -9.10
N ASP A 112 -4.88 3.29 -10.16
CA ASP A 112 -4.26 3.32 -11.50
C ASP A 112 -3.02 4.21 -11.56
N GLU A 113 -3.03 5.39 -10.94
CA GLU A 113 -1.85 6.28 -10.88
C GLU A 113 -0.69 5.61 -10.14
N ALA A 114 -0.96 4.92 -9.02
CA ALA A 114 0.09 4.21 -8.29
C ALA A 114 0.68 3.04 -9.09
N LEU A 115 -0.15 2.34 -9.87
CA LEU A 115 0.32 1.27 -10.76
C LEU A 115 1.13 1.80 -11.95
N GLN A 116 0.81 2.99 -12.45
CA GLN A 116 1.56 3.66 -13.52
C GLN A 116 2.86 4.30 -13.02
N SER A 117 3.03 4.49 -11.72
CA SER A 117 4.24 5.06 -11.12
C SER A 117 5.44 4.12 -11.31
N PRO A 118 6.48 4.51 -12.09
CA PRO A 118 7.55 3.59 -12.49
C PRO A 118 8.37 3.07 -11.30
N ASN A 119 8.58 3.90 -10.27
CA ASN A 119 9.41 3.58 -9.09
C ASN A 119 8.59 3.30 -7.82
N GLY A 120 7.25 3.34 -7.88
CA GLY A 120 6.40 3.03 -6.72
C GLY A 120 6.34 4.14 -5.68
N HIS A 121 6.74 5.36 -6.01
CA HIS A 121 6.68 6.50 -5.08
C HIS A 121 5.25 6.89 -4.63
N LEU A 122 4.22 6.30 -5.23
CA LEU A 122 2.82 6.48 -4.83
C LEU A 122 2.27 5.30 -4.03
N ASP A 123 3.08 4.28 -3.75
CA ASP A 123 2.61 3.04 -3.14
C ASP A 123 2.14 3.28 -1.70
N LEU A 124 2.94 3.96 -0.88
CA LEU A 124 2.60 4.26 0.50
C LEU A 124 1.58 5.42 0.59
N PHE A 125 1.63 6.41 -0.29
CA PHE A 125 0.56 7.39 -0.50
C PHE A 125 -0.80 6.70 -0.73
N LEU A 126 -0.87 5.71 -1.63
CA LEU A 126 -2.11 4.99 -1.94
C LEU A 126 -2.64 4.25 -0.72
N ARG A 127 -1.76 3.57 0.03
CA ARG A 127 -2.12 2.89 1.29
C ARG A 127 -2.77 3.85 2.27
N PHE A 128 -2.14 5.01 2.51
CA PHE A 128 -2.73 6.03 3.38
C PHE A 128 -4.05 6.57 2.85
N LEU A 129 -4.15 6.83 1.54
CA LEU A 129 -5.37 7.36 0.93
C LEU A 129 -6.55 6.40 1.10
N LEU A 130 -6.33 5.11 0.89
CA LEU A 130 -7.33 4.07 1.10
C LEU A 130 -7.63 3.84 2.58
N GLY A 131 -6.62 3.90 3.46
CA GLY A 131 -6.84 3.88 4.90
C GLY A 131 -7.72 5.04 5.37
N LEU A 132 -7.53 6.25 4.83
CA LEU A 132 -8.36 7.43 5.12
C LEU A 132 -9.81 7.29 4.61
N SER A 133 -10.08 6.40 3.65
CA SER A 133 -11.44 6.11 3.21
C SER A 133 -12.29 5.41 4.29
N LEU A 134 -11.66 4.76 5.27
CA LEU A 134 -12.36 4.04 6.32
C LEU A 134 -12.95 5.00 7.37
N PRO A 135 -14.23 4.85 7.73
CA PRO A 135 -14.87 5.69 8.76
C PRO A 135 -14.13 5.66 10.11
N ALA A 136 -13.59 4.51 10.51
CA ALA A 136 -12.83 4.37 11.76
C ALA A 136 -11.62 5.31 11.81
N ASN A 137 -10.88 5.42 10.71
CA ASN A 137 -9.70 6.27 10.61
C ASN A 137 -10.08 7.76 10.49
N GLN A 138 -11.19 8.07 9.81
CA GLN A 138 -11.71 9.45 9.76
C GLN A 138 -12.13 9.96 11.14
N ASN A 139 -12.69 9.08 11.99
CA ASN A 139 -13.08 9.44 13.35
C ASN A 139 -11.88 9.87 14.22
N LEU A 140 -10.71 9.25 14.02
CA LEU A 140 -9.47 9.64 14.71
C LEU A 140 -9.00 11.05 14.30
N LEU A 141 -9.38 11.50 13.10
CA LEU A 141 -8.98 12.77 12.51
C LEU A 141 -10.12 13.78 12.46
N ARG A 142 -11.15 13.65 13.30
CA ARG A 142 -12.37 14.49 13.25
C ARG A 142 -12.10 16.00 13.39
N GLY A 143 -11.00 16.39 14.04
CA GLY A 143 -10.56 17.79 14.12
C GLY A 143 -10.02 18.35 12.79
N LEU A 144 -9.64 17.48 11.86
CA LEU A 144 -9.06 17.82 10.55
C LEU A 144 -10.00 17.46 9.39
N LEU A 145 -10.72 16.35 9.49
CA LEU A 145 -11.62 15.83 8.48
C LEU A 145 -13.08 16.12 8.84
N THR A 146 -13.78 16.74 7.89
CA THR A 146 -15.25 16.81 7.94
C THR A 146 -15.79 15.42 7.71
N HIS A 147 -16.48 14.85 8.70
CA HIS A 147 -17.04 13.51 8.59
C HIS A 147 -18.03 13.47 7.42
N THR A 148 -17.62 12.83 6.35
CA THR A 148 -18.49 12.48 5.25
C THR A 148 -18.90 11.03 5.39
N GLY A 149 -20.11 10.70 4.93
CA GLY A 149 -20.57 9.32 4.81
C GLY A 149 -19.78 8.60 3.72
N SER A 150 -18.47 8.39 3.93
CA SER A 150 -17.72 7.39 3.17
C SER A 150 -18.49 6.09 3.34
N SER A 151 -19.07 5.62 2.25
CA SER A 151 -19.98 4.49 2.32
C SER A 151 -19.17 3.20 2.31
N SER A 152 -19.56 2.23 3.14
CA SER A 152 -19.01 0.87 3.07
C SER A 152 -19.06 0.30 1.64
N GLN A 153 -20.04 0.73 0.84
CA GLN A 153 -20.21 0.34 -0.55
C GLN A 153 -19.08 0.87 -1.46
N THR A 154 -18.58 2.09 -1.23
CA THR A 154 -17.44 2.64 -1.96
C THR A 154 -16.21 1.78 -1.75
N ASN A 155 -15.91 1.44 -0.49
CA ASN A 155 -14.73 0.65 -0.16
C ASN A 155 -14.83 -0.77 -0.73
N GLN A 156 -16.00 -1.41 -0.65
CA GLN A 156 -16.23 -2.72 -1.27
C GLN A 156 -15.97 -2.69 -2.78
N LYS A 157 -16.48 -1.67 -3.51
CA LYS A 157 -16.23 -1.55 -4.95
C LYS A 157 -14.75 -1.27 -5.28
N THR A 158 -14.05 -0.53 -4.42
CA THR A 158 -12.60 -0.32 -4.55
C THR A 158 -11.83 -1.62 -4.29
N VAL A 159 -12.22 -2.42 -3.28
CA VAL A 159 -11.65 -3.75 -3.00
C VAL A 159 -11.77 -4.64 -4.23
N GLU A 160 -12.97 -4.77 -4.80
CA GLU A 160 -13.20 -5.59 -6.00
C GLU A 160 -12.36 -5.11 -7.19
N TYR A 161 -12.18 -3.79 -7.33
CA TYR A 161 -11.30 -3.24 -8.35
C TYR A 161 -9.83 -3.62 -8.13
N ILE A 162 -9.35 -3.56 -6.89
CA ILE A 162 -7.98 -3.95 -6.53
C ILE A 162 -7.77 -5.45 -6.80
N LYS A 163 -8.70 -6.31 -6.37
CA LYS A 163 -8.66 -7.76 -6.68
C LYS A 163 -8.58 -8.01 -8.19
N LYS A 164 -9.37 -7.30 -8.98
CA LYS A 164 -9.30 -7.35 -10.45
C LYS A 164 -7.94 -6.90 -11.00
N LYS A 165 -7.30 -5.89 -10.41
CA LYS A 165 -5.95 -5.47 -10.86
C LYS A 165 -4.89 -6.52 -10.55
N ILE A 166 -4.99 -7.19 -9.40
CA ILE A 166 -4.10 -8.30 -9.02
C ILE A 166 -4.25 -9.48 -9.99
N SER A 167 -5.46 -9.77 -10.47
CA SER A 167 -5.70 -10.89 -11.40
C SER A 167 -5.18 -10.64 -12.82
N VAL A 168 -4.96 -9.39 -13.22
CA VAL A 168 -4.44 -9.01 -14.56
C VAL A 168 -2.90 -9.13 -14.65
N ASN A 169 -2.25 -9.77 -13.67
CA ASN A 169 -0.82 -10.07 -13.67
C ASN A 169 0.09 -8.83 -13.78
N VAL A 170 0.01 -7.95 -12.77
CA VAL A 170 0.98 -6.85 -12.57
C VAL A 170 2.31 -7.39 -12.00
N SER A 171 3.36 -6.56 -11.92
CA SER A 171 4.65 -7.00 -11.34
C SER A 171 4.51 -7.47 -9.88
N ALA A 172 5.49 -8.22 -9.38
CA ALA A 172 5.48 -8.73 -8.00
C ALA A 172 5.39 -7.58 -6.98
N GLU A 173 6.17 -6.52 -7.19
CA GLU A 173 6.20 -5.33 -6.33
C GLU A 173 4.84 -4.63 -6.33
N ARG A 174 4.20 -4.49 -7.50
CA ARG A 174 2.87 -3.88 -7.60
C ARG A 174 1.80 -4.75 -6.95
N SER A 175 1.88 -6.05 -7.13
CA SER A 175 0.96 -7.00 -6.49
C SER A 175 1.06 -6.87 -4.97
N ILE A 176 2.28 -6.91 -4.42
CA ILE A 176 2.54 -6.71 -2.98
C ILE A 176 1.93 -5.39 -2.49
N ASN A 177 2.12 -4.29 -3.23
CA ASN A 177 1.52 -3.02 -2.86
C ASN A 177 -0.02 -3.06 -2.85
N LEU A 178 -0.65 -3.68 -3.85
CA LEU A 178 -2.10 -3.82 -3.91
C LEU A 178 -2.66 -4.70 -2.77
N PHE A 179 -1.93 -5.72 -2.35
CA PHE A 179 -2.31 -6.50 -1.17
C PHE A 179 -2.19 -5.71 0.13
N HIS A 180 -1.16 -4.88 0.27
CA HIS A 180 -1.12 -3.93 1.38
C HIS A 180 -2.32 -2.99 1.37
N CYS A 181 -2.76 -2.53 0.19
CA CYS A 181 -3.95 -1.71 0.07
C CYS A 181 -5.22 -2.43 0.53
N LEU A 182 -5.36 -3.75 0.25
CA LEU A 182 -6.46 -4.56 0.78
C LEU A 182 -6.40 -4.65 2.31
N ASN A 183 -5.21 -4.85 2.89
CA ASN A 183 -5.01 -4.87 4.34
C ASN A 183 -5.37 -3.52 5.00
N GLU A 184 -5.01 -2.39 4.37
CA GLU A 184 -5.41 -1.05 4.83
C GLU A 184 -6.93 -0.90 4.83
N LEU A 185 -7.61 -1.47 3.83
CA LEU A 185 -9.08 -1.52 3.73
C LEU A 185 -9.73 -2.58 4.64
N LYS A 186 -8.94 -3.30 5.44
CA LYS A 186 -9.38 -4.41 6.31
C LYS A 186 -10.01 -5.58 5.55
N ASP A 187 -9.62 -5.78 4.28
CA ASP A 187 -10.04 -6.92 3.48
C ASP A 187 -8.95 -8.00 3.45
N VAL A 188 -9.26 -9.15 4.04
CA VAL A 188 -8.41 -10.36 4.02
C VAL A 188 -8.97 -11.45 3.11
N SER A 189 -10.10 -11.19 2.46
CA SER A 189 -10.89 -12.18 1.72
C SER A 189 -10.14 -12.75 0.53
N LEU A 190 -9.29 -11.95 -0.13
CA LEU A 190 -8.52 -12.43 -1.29
C LEU A 190 -7.55 -13.58 -0.91
N VAL A 191 -6.96 -13.55 0.28
CA VAL A 191 -6.09 -14.63 0.75
C VAL A 191 -6.91 -15.90 0.96
N GLU A 192 -8.09 -15.78 1.56
CA GLU A 192 -9.02 -16.89 1.77
C GLU A 192 -9.53 -17.46 0.44
N GLU A 193 -9.86 -16.61 -0.53
CA GLU A 193 -10.27 -17.00 -1.89
C GLU A 193 -9.17 -17.78 -2.60
N ILE A 194 -7.92 -17.33 -2.53
CA ILE A 194 -6.75 -18.04 -3.10
C ILE A 194 -6.57 -19.39 -2.40
N GLN A 195 -6.59 -19.42 -1.07
CA GLN A 195 -6.49 -20.66 -0.29
C GLN A 195 -7.59 -21.66 -0.66
N GLN A 196 -8.85 -21.22 -0.70
CA GLN A 196 -10.00 -22.07 -1.07
C GLN A 196 -9.88 -22.61 -2.50
N SER A 197 -9.41 -21.78 -3.43
CA SER A 197 -9.27 -22.15 -4.83
C SER A 197 -8.17 -23.20 -5.04
N LEU A 198 -7.04 -23.06 -4.33
CA LEU A 198 -5.98 -24.07 -4.30
C LEU A 198 -6.49 -25.37 -3.64
N ARG A 199 -7.19 -25.28 -2.50
CA ARG A 199 -7.68 -26.47 -1.76
C ARG A 199 -8.67 -27.29 -2.57
N SER A 200 -9.54 -26.60 -3.30
CA SER A 200 -10.57 -27.23 -4.13
C SER A 200 -10.04 -27.78 -5.45
N GLY A 201 -8.77 -27.55 -5.77
CA GLY A 201 -8.17 -27.92 -7.05
C GLY A 201 -8.79 -27.18 -8.25
N ARG A 202 -9.58 -26.12 -8.00
CA ARG A 202 -10.18 -25.28 -9.06
C ARG A 202 -9.15 -24.38 -9.71
N LEU A 203 -8.13 -23.98 -8.95
CA LEU A 203 -6.95 -23.34 -9.49
C LEU A 203 -5.81 -24.35 -9.56
N SER A 204 -5.21 -24.52 -10.73
CA SER A 204 -3.93 -25.22 -10.82
C SER A 204 -2.82 -24.34 -10.24
N THR A 205 -1.75 -24.96 -9.75
CA THR A 205 -0.57 -24.24 -9.24
C THR A 205 0.09 -23.33 -10.28
N ASP A 206 -0.18 -23.60 -11.56
CA ASP A 206 0.37 -22.91 -12.71
C ASP A 206 -0.49 -21.73 -13.19
N GLU A 207 -1.71 -21.59 -12.66
CA GLU A 207 -2.60 -20.45 -12.96
C GLU A 207 -2.26 -19.21 -12.14
N LEU A 208 -1.60 -19.37 -10.98
CA LEU A 208 -1.08 -18.25 -10.21
C LEU A 208 0.24 -17.76 -10.80
N SER A 209 0.28 -16.49 -11.18
CA SER A 209 1.49 -15.88 -11.72
C SER A 209 2.61 -15.80 -10.68
N PRO A 210 3.88 -15.70 -11.08
CA PRO A 210 4.99 -15.51 -10.14
C PRO A 210 4.78 -14.31 -9.22
N ALA A 211 4.18 -13.22 -9.73
CA ALA A 211 3.86 -12.03 -8.94
C ALA A 211 2.81 -12.30 -7.85
N GLN A 212 1.77 -13.08 -8.18
CA GLN A 212 0.73 -13.47 -7.22
C GLN A 212 1.29 -14.39 -6.13
N TRP A 213 2.18 -15.32 -6.49
CA TRP A 213 2.88 -16.16 -5.50
C TRP A 213 3.75 -15.34 -4.57
N SER A 214 4.59 -14.45 -5.12
CA SER A 214 5.42 -13.55 -4.31
C SER A 214 4.58 -12.71 -3.34
N ALA A 215 3.43 -12.22 -3.80
CA ALA A 215 2.54 -11.44 -2.96
C ALA A 215 1.84 -12.28 -1.88
N LEU A 216 1.36 -13.48 -2.22
CA LEU A 216 0.78 -14.42 -1.24
C LEU A 216 1.80 -14.75 -0.14
N ILE A 217 3.02 -15.12 -0.52
CA ILE A 217 4.11 -15.43 0.43
C ILE A 217 4.38 -14.22 1.33
N PHE A 218 4.50 -13.03 0.76
CA PHE A 218 4.74 -11.82 1.52
C PHE A 218 3.66 -11.55 2.57
N ILE A 219 2.38 -11.74 2.23
CA ILE A 219 1.27 -11.53 3.17
C ILE A 219 1.30 -12.55 4.29
N LEU A 220 1.53 -13.82 3.96
CA LEU A 220 1.63 -14.89 4.96
C LEU A 220 2.75 -14.58 5.95
N LEU A 221 3.88 -14.04 5.47
CA LEU A 221 5.00 -13.60 6.32
C LEU A 221 4.70 -12.32 7.13
N SER A 222 3.73 -11.51 6.71
CA SER A 222 3.47 -10.17 7.27
C SER A 222 2.18 -10.07 8.10
N SER A 223 1.39 -11.15 8.21
CA SER A 223 0.02 -11.09 8.76
C SER A 223 -0.07 -10.80 10.26
N GLY A 224 1.04 -10.74 11.00
CA GLY A 224 1.10 -10.28 12.40
C GLY A 224 0.44 -11.21 13.43
N GLU A 225 -0.46 -12.10 13.01
CA GLU A 225 -0.76 -13.34 13.72
C GLU A 225 0.40 -14.28 13.47
N ASP A 226 1.07 -14.71 14.54
CA ASP A 226 2.19 -15.64 14.49
C ASP A 226 1.92 -16.72 13.43
N LEU A 227 2.86 -16.88 12.50
CA LEU A 227 2.96 -18.05 11.60
C LEU A 227 3.23 -19.32 12.43
N ASN A 228 2.52 -19.51 13.54
CA ASN A 228 2.72 -20.59 14.46
C ASN A 228 2.46 -21.92 13.78
N VAL A 229 1.51 -22.00 12.85
CA VAL A 229 1.16 -23.25 12.17
C VAL A 229 0.91 -23.05 10.68
N LEU A 230 1.82 -23.56 9.84
CA LEU A 230 1.60 -23.76 8.41
C LEU A 230 1.00 -25.14 8.17
N ASP A 231 -0.26 -25.18 7.74
CA ASP A 231 -0.89 -26.42 7.26
C ASP A 231 -0.90 -26.42 5.73
N LEU A 232 -0.10 -27.29 5.09
CA LEU A 232 0.02 -27.30 3.64
C LEU A 232 -1.29 -27.72 2.97
N LYS A 233 -2.12 -28.54 3.63
CA LYS A 233 -3.46 -28.94 3.14
C LYS A 233 -4.44 -27.77 3.11
N LYS A 234 -4.12 -26.65 3.76
CA LYS A 234 -4.87 -25.39 3.62
C LYS A 234 -4.61 -24.67 2.29
N TYR A 235 -3.67 -25.14 1.49
CA TYR A 235 -3.39 -24.60 0.18
C TYR A 235 -3.55 -25.71 -0.84
N SER A 236 -2.68 -26.70 -0.84
CA SER A 236 -2.81 -27.90 -1.65
C SER A 236 -1.84 -28.96 -1.12
N ALA A 237 -2.26 -30.22 -1.12
CA ALA A 237 -1.43 -31.36 -0.74
C ALA A 237 -0.43 -31.74 -1.85
N SER A 238 0.38 -30.78 -2.32
CA SER A 238 1.24 -30.89 -3.51
C SER A 238 2.67 -30.41 -3.21
N GLU A 239 3.65 -31.13 -3.78
CA GLU A 239 5.06 -30.78 -3.77
C GLU A 239 5.32 -29.38 -4.36
N GLU A 240 4.65 -29.02 -5.46
CA GLU A 240 4.83 -27.73 -6.13
C GLU A 240 4.45 -26.56 -5.20
N VAL A 241 3.36 -26.69 -4.44
CA VAL A 241 2.95 -25.68 -3.47
C VAL A 241 3.94 -25.61 -2.31
N LEU A 242 4.42 -26.76 -1.82
CA LEU A 242 5.45 -26.77 -0.77
C LEU A 242 6.70 -26.01 -1.21
N LEU A 243 7.21 -26.29 -2.41
CA LEU A 243 8.42 -25.67 -2.93
C LEU A 243 8.25 -24.15 -3.09
N ARG A 244 7.05 -23.68 -3.48
CA ARG A 244 6.75 -22.24 -3.54
C ARG A 244 6.61 -21.61 -2.16
N LEU A 245 6.13 -22.35 -1.16
CA LEU A 245 5.91 -21.86 0.20
C LEU A 245 7.10 -22.09 1.16
N LEU A 246 8.26 -22.56 0.69
CA LEU A 246 9.47 -22.72 1.52
C LEU A 246 9.83 -21.48 2.36
N PRO A 247 9.69 -20.23 1.87
CA PRO A 247 9.92 -19.05 2.72
C PRO A 247 8.97 -18.99 3.93
N VAL A 248 7.71 -19.40 3.74
CA VAL A 248 6.70 -19.46 4.80
C VAL A 248 6.99 -20.62 5.75
N VAL A 249 7.37 -21.80 5.22
CA VAL A 249 7.84 -22.95 6.02
C VAL A 249 8.94 -22.51 6.96
N LYS A 250 9.97 -21.84 6.43
CA LYS A 250 11.13 -21.37 7.20
C LYS A 250 10.76 -20.42 8.34
N ALA A 251 9.75 -19.58 8.13
CA ALA A 251 9.28 -18.61 9.12
C ALA A 251 8.22 -19.18 10.10
N SER A 252 7.77 -20.42 9.89
CA SER A 252 6.70 -21.02 10.70
C SER A 252 7.26 -21.83 11.87
N ASN A 253 6.56 -21.85 13.01
CA ASN A 253 6.98 -22.65 14.18
C ASN A 253 6.60 -24.13 14.03
N LYS A 254 5.42 -24.41 13.50
CA LYS A 254 4.89 -25.74 13.24
C LYS A 254 4.48 -25.87 11.78
N VAL A 255 4.81 -27.01 11.18
CA VAL A 255 4.50 -27.30 9.77
C VAL A 255 3.78 -28.64 9.69
N LEU A 256 2.61 -28.67 9.02
CA LEU A 256 1.79 -29.87 8.82
C LEU A 256 1.83 -30.29 7.35
N LEU A 257 2.53 -31.39 7.08
CA LEU A 257 2.75 -32.02 5.79
C LEU A 257 2.15 -33.43 5.68
N SER A 258 1.66 -34.00 6.80
CA SER A 258 1.03 -35.32 6.80
C SER A 258 -0.07 -35.47 5.74
N GLY A 259 0.04 -36.51 4.91
CA GLY A 259 -0.89 -36.78 3.81
C GLY A 259 -0.73 -35.86 2.59
N CYS A 260 0.40 -35.16 2.45
CA CYS A 260 0.76 -34.42 1.25
C CYS A 260 1.54 -35.29 0.25
N ASN A 261 1.34 -35.06 -1.04
CA ASN A 261 2.01 -35.79 -2.12
C ASN A 261 3.45 -35.25 -2.31
N LEU A 262 4.34 -35.58 -1.39
CA LEU A 262 5.74 -35.13 -1.39
C LEU A 262 6.68 -36.16 -2.01
N SER A 263 7.73 -35.70 -2.69
CA SER A 263 8.78 -36.54 -3.27
C SER A 263 10.13 -36.36 -2.56
N GLU A 264 11.15 -37.10 -3.00
CA GLU A 264 12.54 -36.94 -2.52
C GLU A 264 13.03 -35.49 -2.70
N ARG A 265 12.65 -34.82 -3.79
CA ARG A 265 13.00 -33.42 -4.06
C ARG A 265 12.43 -32.47 -2.98
N SER A 266 11.19 -32.68 -2.55
CA SER A 266 10.59 -31.95 -1.43
C SER A 266 11.37 -32.17 -0.14
N CYS A 267 11.79 -33.41 0.14
CA CYS A 267 12.56 -33.75 1.33
C CYS A 267 13.94 -33.08 1.33
N GLU A 268 14.64 -33.02 0.19
CA GLU A 268 15.91 -32.30 0.06
C GLU A 268 15.74 -30.80 0.35
N ALA A 269 14.71 -30.18 -0.23
CA ALA A 269 14.41 -28.77 -0.02
C ALA A 269 14.04 -28.46 1.44
N LEU A 270 13.22 -29.32 2.06
CA LEU A 270 12.89 -29.23 3.48
C LEU A 270 14.13 -29.39 4.36
N SER A 271 14.98 -30.37 4.09
CA SER A 271 16.24 -30.58 4.82
C SER A 271 17.12 -29.33 4.78
N SER A 272 17.22 -28.68 3.62
CA SER A 272 17.93 -27.39 3.47
C SER A 272 17.30 -26.26 4.31
N VAL A 273 15.97 -26.16 4.33
CA VAL A 273 15.27 -25.15 5.15
C VAL A 273 15.47 -25.42 6.64
N LEU A 274 15.26 -26.66 7.10
CA LEU A 274 15.33 -27.05 8.50
C LEU A 274 16.74 -26.98 9.08
N SER A 275 17.77 -27.24 8.26
CA SER A 275 19.18 -27.09 8.65
C SER A 275 19.65 -25.64 8.68
N SER A 276 18.87 -24.69 8.17
CA SER A 276 19.21 -23.28 8.17
C SER A 276 19.14 -22.69 9.59
N GLN A 277 20.17 -21.95 10.01
CA GLN A 277 20.20 -21.26 11.31
C GLN A 277 19.08 -20.23 11.51
N SER A 278 18.43 -19.81 10.42
CA SER A 278 17.31 -18.86 10.43
C SER A 278 15.95 -19.54 10.29
N SER A 279 15.88 -20.87 10.42
CA SER A 279 14.62 -21.60 10.51
C SER A 279 13.97 -21.36 11.87
N SER A 280 12.68 -21.07 11.87
CA SER A 280 11.85 -20.98 13.08
C SER A 280 11.12 -22.30 13.38
N VAL A 281 11.25 -23.30 12.51
CA VAL A 281 10.54 -24.58 12.63
C VAL A 281 11.02 -25.35 13.84
N THR A 282 10.09 -25.66 14.75
CA THR A 282 10.30 -26.47 15.95
C THR A 282 9.47 -27.76 15.92
N GLU A 283 8.36 -27.79 15.18
CA GLU A 283 7.47 -28.93 15.05
C GLU A 283 7.18 -29.25 13.57
N LEU A 284 7.31 -30.52 13.18
CA LEU A 284 6.99 -31.06 11.85
C LEU A 284 6.31 -32.43 12.03
N ASP A 285 5.21 -32.68 11.34
CA ASP A 285 4.45 -33.95 11.39
C ASP A 285 4.77 -34.95 10.26
#